data_AF-A0A7J9HZ13-F1
#
_entry.id   AF-A0A7J9HZ13-F1
#
_cell.length_a   1.000
_cell.length_b   1.000
_cell.length_c   1.000
_cell.angle_alpha   90.00
_cell.angle_beta   90.00
_cell.angle_gamma   90.00
#
_symmetry.space_group_name_H-M   'P 1'
#
loop_
_entity.id
_entity.type
_entity.pdbx_description
1 polymer ?
#
loop_
_entity_poly.entity_id
_entity_poly.type
_entity_poly.pdbx_seq_one_letter_code
_entity_poly.pdbx_strand_id
1 'polypeptide(L)'
;MDGNTTEAERWLTIAEKLLASRDLHGARTLAIRARELAQVPADQILAVTDTLMAAQSNPQDWYGILQLVPLTQSMEVVAGQYRKLAMLLNYGKNGLSFADQAFRLVSEAWNVLSNPSKKAIYDNELRFLQFGPVSQFGQQYHHHQQQQQQQQQQQQQQQPQLQQPQTQALFMQPPPPPKETQTLFMQQPPSAPPKETQTLFMQPPAPPPPKETQ
;
A
#
# COMPACT_ATOMS: atom_id res chain seq x y z
N MET A 1 33.16 -3.30 39.71
CA MET A 1 32.72 -3.00 38.35
C MET A 1 33.84 -3.41 37.42
N ASP A 2 33.50 -4.18 36.40
CA ASP A 2 34.46 -4.72 35.46
C ASP A 2 34.93 -3.59 34.54
N GLY A 3 36.19 -3.61 34.10
CA GLY A 3 36.77 -2.54 33.27
C GLY A 3 35.95 -2.27 32.00
N ASN A 4 35.39 -3.32 31.40
CA ASN A 4 34.54 -3.24 30.21
C ASN A 4 33.21 -2.52 30.49
N THR A 5 32.61 -2.70 31.67
CA THR A 5 31.36 -1.99 32.05
C THR A 5 31.62 -0.49 32.17
N THR A 6 32.74 -0.11 32.78
CA THR A 6 33.12 1.31 32.94
C THR A 6 33.39 1.96 31.58
N GLU A 7 34.02 1.25 30.65
CA GLU A 7 34.25 1.74 29.29
C GLU A 7 32.94 1.86 28.49
N ALA A 8 32.03 0.89 28.60
CA ALA A 8 30.72 0.94 27.97
C ALA A 8 29.90 2.15 28.46
N GLU A 9 29.90 2.44 29.77
CA GLU A 9 29.23 3.63 30.34
C GLU A 9 29.83 4.94 29.82
N ARG A 10 31.15 5.00 29.62
CA ARG A 10 31.82 6.16 29.01
C ARG A 10 31.36 6.36 27.57
N TRP A 11 31.32 5.30 26.77
CA TRP A 11 30.84 5.39 25.39
C TRP A 11 29.37 5.80 25.32
N LEU A 12 28.54 5.29 26.23
CA LEU A 12 27.14 5.70 26.35
C LEU A 12 27.02 7.19 26.63
N THR A 13 27.78 7.71 27.61
CA THR A 13 27.80 9.13 27.95
C THR A 13 28.21 10.01 26.76
N ILE A 14 29.18 9.57 25.96
CA ILE A 14 29.60 10.30 24.75
C ILE A 14 28.49 10.23 23.68
N ALA A 15 27.85 9.07 23.51
CA ALA A 15 26.75 8.90 22.58
C ALA A 15 25.57 9.84 22.90
N GLU A 16 25.22 10.02 24.18
CA GLU A 16 24.19 10.98 24.61
C GLU A 16 24.56 12.43 24.27
N LYS A 17 25.83 12.81 24.47
CA LYS A 17 26.31 14.15 24.11
C LYS A 17 26.26 14.39 22.61
N LEU A 18 26.67 13.41 21.80
CA LEU A 18 26.58 13.46 20.34
C LEU A 18 25.13 13.53 19.87
N LEU A 19 24.24 12.77 20.51
CA LEU A 19 22.81 12.83 20.24
C LEU A 19 22.28 14.24 20.50
N ALA A 20 22.63 14.85 21.64
CA ALA A 20 22.24 16.23 21.98
C ALA A 20 22.77 17.27 20.97
N SER A 21 23.95 17.04 20.39
CA SER A 21 24.50 17.88 19.31
C SER A 21 23.98 17.52 17.91
N ARG A 22 22.95 16.67 17.79
CA ARG A 22 22.37 16.19 16.53
C ARG A 22 23.29 15.32 15.65
N ASP A 23 24.43 14.87 16.16
CA ASP A 23 25.29 13.90 15.46
C ASP A 23 24.74 12.48 15.64
N LEU A 24 23.75 12.12 14.83
CA LEU A 24 23.08 10.83 14.92
C LEU A 24 24.00 9.66 14.54
N HIS A 25 24.90 9.85 13.57
CA HIS A 25 25.80 8.79 13.10
C HIS A 25 26.87 8.48 14.14
N GLY A 26 27.47 9.51 14.74
CA GLY A 26 28.42 9.38 15.83
C GLY A 26 27.77 8.76 17.07
N ALA A 27 26.60 9.25 17.47
CA ALA A 27 25.84 8.71 18.60
C ALA A 27 25.53 7.22 18.42
N ARG A 28 25.02 6.83 17.25
CA ARG A 28 24.71 5.43 16.94
C ARG A 28 25.95 4.54 17.00
N THR A 29 27.06 4.98 16.41
CA THR A 29 28.30 4.20 16.37
C THR A 29 28.80 3.89 17.78
N LEU A 30 28.80 4.87 18.67
CA LEU A 30 29.23 4.68 20.06
C LEU A 30 28.23 3.86 20.88
N ALA A 31 26.93 4.02 20.64
CA ALA A 31 25.90 3.20 21.31
C ALA A 31 26.01 1.72 20.91
N ILE A 32 26.31 1.40 19.64
CA ILE A 32 26.58 0.02 19.20
C ILE A 32 27.78 -0.56 19.95
N ARG A 33 28.89 0.18 19.97
CA ARG A 33 30.11 -0.25 20.66
C ARG A 33 29.86 -0.46 22.17
N ALA A 34 29.11 0.43 22.81
CA ALA A 34 28.78 0.32 24.23
C ALA A 34 27.98 -0.97 24.52
N ARG A 35 27.02 -1.29 23.66
CA ARG A 35 26.23 -2.54 23.72
C ARG A 35 27.07 -3.80 23.52
N GLU A 36 28.13 -3.73 22.72
CA GLU A 36 29.01 -4.87 22.45
C GLU A 36 29.94 -5.19 23.64
N LEU A 37 30.30 -4.19 24.45
CA LEU A 37 31.18 -4.38 25.61
C LEU A 37 30.47 -4.89 26.86
N ALA A 38 29.25 -4.41 27.11
CA ALA A 38 28.51 -4.72 28.32
C ALA A 38 27.00 -4.51 28.15
N GLN A 39 26.22 -5.05 29.09
CA GLN A 39 24.79 -4.81 29.16
C GLN A 39 24.52 -3.40 29.71
N VAL A 40 24.48 -2.41 28.81
CA VAL A 40 24.15 -1.01 29.09
C VAL A 40 22.88 -0.60 28.32
N PRO A 41 22.15 0.45 28.75
CA PRO A 41 20.89 0.86 28.11
C PRO A 41 21.07 1.59 26.76
N ALA A 42 21.97 1.11 25.91
CA ALA A 42 22.26 1.67 24.59
C ALA A 42 21.07 1.61 23.61
N ASP A 43 20.14 0.68 23.82
CA ASP A 43 18.97 0.51 22.94
C ASP A 43 18.06 1.75 22.90
N GLN A 44 18.06 2.57 23.95
CA GLN A 44 17.29 3.83 23.97
C GLN A 44 17.88 4.85 22.98
N ILE A 45 19.20 5.02 23.00
CA ILE A 45 19.91 5.89 22.05
C ILE A 45 19.73 5.37 20.63
N LEU A 46 19.89 4.05 20.43
CA LEU A 46 19.72 3.43 19.11
C LEU A 46 18.32 3.64 18.56
N ALA A 47 17.29 3.47 19.40
CA ALA A 47 15.90 3.73 18.99
C ALA A 47 15.72 5.17 18.52
N VAL A 48 16.24 6.16 19.26
CA VAL A 48 16.15 7.58 18.85
C VAL A 48 16.92 7.81 17.54
N THR A 49 18.18 7.36 17.45
CA THR A 49 19.00 7.60 16.26
C THR A 49 18.41 6.93 15.02
N ASP A 50 18.00 5.66 15.10
CA ASP A 50 17.50 4.91 13.96
C ASP A 50 16.17 5.50 13.45
N THR A 51 15.25 5.87 14.35
CA THR A 51 13.99 6.52 13.98
C THR A 51 14.23 7.88 13.31
N LEU A 52 15.13 8.72 13.86
CA LEU A 52 15.40 10.05 13.30
C LEU A 52 16.18 10.00 11.98
N MET A 53 17.04 9.00 11.79
CA MET A 53 17.72 8.78 10.51
C MET A 53 16.75 8.29 9.44
N ALA A 54 15.86 7.34 9.77
CA ALA A 54 14.82 6.89 8.85
C ALA A 54 13.95 8.06 8.37
N ALA A 55 13.48 8.88 9.30
CA ALA A 55 12.67 10.05 8.97
C ALA A 55 13.44 11.15 8.19
N GLN A 56 14.76 11.26 8.36
CA GLN A 56 15.59 12.18 7.55
C GLN A 56 15.74 11.71 6.11
N SER A 57 15.88 10.40 5.89
CA SER A 57 15.99 9.85 4.54
C SER A 57 14.66 9.90 3.80
N ASN A 58 13.56 9.56 4.48
CA ASN A 58 12.22 9.59 3.93
C ASN A 58 11.19 9.81 5.06
N PRO A 59 10.58 11.01 5.16
CA PRO A 59 9.61 11.31 6.22
C PRO A 59 8.37 10.42 6.23
N GLN A 60 8.07 9.74 5.11
CA GLN A 60 6.93 8.83 4.97
C GLN A 60 7.34 7.36 4.94
N ASP A 61 8.57 7.01 5.31
CA ASP A 61 8.98 5.61 5.48
C ASP A 61 8.48 5.06 6.82
N TRP A 62 7.18 4.76 6.90
CA TRP A 62 6.56 4.24 8.12
C TRP A 62 7.13 2.89 8.55
N TYR A 63 7.57 2.06 7.60
CA TYR A 63 8.26 0.81 7.94
C TYR A 63 9.65 1.08 8.52
N GLY A 64 10.45 1.94 7.87
CA GLY A 64 11.78 2.32 8.37
C GLY A 64 11.73 3.02 9.73
N ILE A 65 10.75 3.91 9.95
CA ILE A 65 10.52 4.58 11.24
C ILE A 65 10.22 3.59 12.36
N LEU A 66 9.44 2.53 12.07
CA LEU A 66 9.22 1.41 12.99
C LEU A 66 10.36 0.39 13.00
N GLN A 67 11.42 0.57 12.20
CA GLN A 67 12.53 -0.37 12.06
C GLN A 67 12.08 -1.76 11.56
N LEU A 68 11.12 -1.77 10.63
CA LEU A 68 10.55 -2.96 10.01
C LEU A 68 10.97 -3.09 8.56
N VAL A 69 10.93 -4.32 8.06
CA VAL A 69 11.11 -4.60 6.63
C VAL A 69 9.90 -4.03 5.87
N PRO A 70 10.10 -3.37 4.71
CA PRO A 70 9.01 -2.89 3.87
C PRO A 70 7.99 -3.99 3.57
N LEU A 71 6.70 -3.60 3.52
CA LEU A 71 5.58 -4.49 3.20
C LEU A 71 5.39 -5.67 4.18
N THR A 72 5.84 -5.52 5.44
CA THR A 72 5.58 -6.51 6.51
C THR A 72 4.07 -6.78 6.62
N GLN A 73 3.68 -8.06 6.46
CA GLN A 73 2.27 -8.47 6.44
C GLN A 73 1.71 -8.80 7.83
N SER A 74 2.54 -9.29 8.74
CA SER A 74 2.09 -9.67 10.08
C SER A 74 1.80 -8.45 10.95
N MET A 75 0.52 -8.25 11.30
CA MET A 75 0.11 -7.16 12.19
C MET A 75 0.66 -7.34 13.61
N GLU A 76 0.88 -8.59 14.03
CA GLU A 76 1.50 -8.90 15.32
C GLU A 76 2.93 -8.38 15.40
N VAL A 77 3.70 -8.52 14.32
CA VAL A 77 5.08 -8.00 14.24
C VAL A 77 5.07 -6.48 14.30
N VAL A 78 4.17 -5.81 13.55
CA VAL A 78 4.04 -4.35 13.58
C VAL A 78 3.69 -3.87 14.99
N ALA A 79 2.70 -4.49 15.64
CA ALA A 79 2.27 -4.14 16.99
C ALA A 79 3.34 -4.45 18.06
N GLY A 80 4.07 -5.55 17.91
CA GLY A 80 5.18 -5.91 18.79
C GLY A 80 6.31 -4.88 18.72
N GLN A 81 6.68 -4.48 17.50
CA GLN A 81 7.73 -3.51 17.28
C GLN A 81 7.35 -2.10 17.75
N TYR A 82 6.11 -1.66 17.53
CA TYR A 82 5.60 -0.41 18.09
C TYR A 82 5.68 -0.41 19.63
N ARG A 83 5.21 -1.48 20.29
CA ARG A 83 5.28 -1.60 21.76
C ARG A 83 6.73 -1.52 22.26
N LYS A 84 7.66 -2.20 21.59
CA LYS A 84 9.09 -2.15 21.91
C LYS A 84 9.63 -0.72 21.82
N LEU A 85 9.39 -0.03 20.71
CA LEU A 85 9.86 1.35 20.52
C LEU A 85 9.20 2.33 21.49
N ALA A 86 7.90 2.20 21.74
CA ALA A 86 7.19 3.02 22.70
C ALA A 86 7.76 2.89 24.13
N MET A 87 8.20 1.69 24.52
CA MET A 87 8.89 1.48 25.79
C MET A 87 10.29 2.10 25.80
N LEU A 88 11.06 1.93 24.71
CA LEU A 88 12.42 2.48 24.59
C LEU A 88 12.45 4.00 24.49
N LEU A 89 11.36 4.63 24.04
CA LEU A 89 11.24 6.08 23.84
C LEU A 89 10.38 6.77 24.91
N ASN A 90 9.98 6.04 25.96
CA ASN A 90 8.97 6.51 26.91
C ASN A 90 9.34 7.85 27.58
N TYR A 91 8.45 8.84 27.40
CA TYR A 91 8.53 10.25 27.85
C TYR A 91 8.75 10.44 29.37
N GLY A 92 8.42 9.45 30.20
CA GLY A 92 8.55 9.59 31.66
C GLY A 92 9.93 9.24 32.23
N LYS A 93 10.77 8.52 31.46
CA LYS A 93 12.06 7.99 31.94
C LYS A 93 13.25 8.30 31.03
N ASN A 94 13.01 8.64 29.77
CA ASN A 94 14.07 9.02 28.85
C ASN A 94 14.37 10.52 28.94
N GLY A 95 15.47 10.87 29.59
CA GLY A 95 16.06 12.22 29.51
C GLY A 95 16.85 12.46 28.21
N LEU A 96 16.77 11.55 27.24
CA LEU A 96 17.52 11.64 25.99
C LEU A 96 16.98 12.77 25.10
N SER A 97 17.90 13.53 24.51
CA SER A 97 17.54 14.53 23.51
C SER A 97 16.83 13.89 22.33
N PHE A 98 15.78 14.55 21.84
CA PHE A 98 14.96 14.12 20.69
C PHE A 98 14.14 12.83 20.89
N ALA A 99 14.11 12.22 22.08
CA ALA A 99 13.26 11.05 22.37
C ALA A 99 11.79 11.35 22.07
N ASP A 100 11.32 12.52 22.46
CA ASP A 100 9.95 12.97 22.20
C ASP A 100 9.63 13.05 20.70
N GLN A 101 10.56 13.62 19.94
CA GLN A 101 10.43 13.73 18.49
C GLN A 101 10.38 12.35 17.84
N ALA A 102 11.27 11.44 18.24
CA ALA A 102 11.28 10.07 17.75
C ALA A 102 9.97 9.34 18.07
N PHE A 103 9.44 9.48 19.29
CA PHE A 103 8.18 8.83 19.66
C PHE A 103 6.99 9.36 18.87
N ARG A 104 6.95 10.66 18.56
CA ARG A 104 5.90 11.22 17.71
C ARG A 104 5.90 10.54 16.33
N LEU A 105 7.06 10.43 15.71
CA LEU A 105 7.22 9.73 14.42
C LEU A 105 6.77 8.27 14.50
N VAL A 106 7.18 7.55 15.56
CA VAL A 106 6.76 6.16 15.81
C VAL A 106 5.24 6.04 15.98
N SER A 107 4.61 7.01 16.64
CA SER A 107 3.15 7.03 16.84
C SER A 107 2.39 7.33 15.55
N GLU A 108 2.93 8.23 14.71
CA GLU A 108 2.37 8.51 13.38
C GLU A 108 2.45 7.28 12.47
N ALA A 109 3.62 6.61 12.44
CA ALA A 109 3.81 5.38 11.70
C ALA A 109 2.82 4.28 12.16
N TRP A 110 2.63 4.13 13.48
CA TRP A 110 1.66 3.19 14.04
C TRP A 110 0.23 3.51 13.60
N ASN A 111 -0.20 4.78 13.63
CA ASN A 111 -1.55 5.18 13.21
C ASN A 111 -1.88 4.84 11.74
N VAL A 112 -0.85 4.73 10.88
CA VAL A 112 -1.01 4.26 9.50
C VAL A 112 -0.99 2.74 9.43
N LEU A 113 0.03 2.11 10.00
CA LEU A 113 0.28 0.67 9.83
C LEU A 113 -0.61 -0.23 10.69
N SER A 114 -1.22 0.28 11.77
CA SER A 114 -2.15 -0.49 12.61
C SER A 114 -3.54 -0.64 12.02
N ASN A 115 -3.91 0.24 11.08
CA ASN A 115 -5.21 0.22 10.43
C ASN A 115 -5.08 -0.52 9.07
N PRO A 116 -5.79 -1.65 8.88
CA PRO A 116 -5.66 -2.44 7.64
C PRO A 116 -5.96 -1.64 6.36
N SER A 117 -6.95 -0.74 6.39
CA SER A 117 -7.32 0.07 5.23
C SER A 117 -6.26 1.11 4.89
N LYS A 118 -5.74 1.85 5.89
CA LYS A 118 -4.66 2.82 5.68
C LYS A 118 -3.37 2.15 5.24
N LYS A 119 -3.04 1.01 5.86
CA LYS A 119 -1.87 0.20 5.49
C LYS A 119 -1.97 -0.30 4.05
N ALA A 120 -3.14 -0.77 3.61
CA ALA A 120 -3.33 -1.24 2.25
C ALA A 120 -3.10 -0.13 1.21
N ILE A 121 -3.57 1.09 1.50
CA ILE A 121 -3.32 2.27 0.64
C ILE A 121 -1.81 2.55 0.60
N TYR A 122 -1.17 2.67 1.76
CA TYR A 122 0.26 2.94 1.85
C TYR A 122 1.13 1.87 1.16
N ASP A 123 0.81 0.59 1.32
CA ASP A 123 1.50 -0.52 0.68
C ASP A 123 1.34 -0.50 -0.84
N ASN A 124 0.19 -0.05 -1.35
CA ASN A 124 -0.03 0.11 -2.79
C ASN A 124 0.83 1.22 -3.36
N GLU A 125 0.84 2.40 -2.72
CA GLU A 125 1.72 3.51 -3.10
C GLU A 125 3.20 3.09 -3.06
N LEU A 126 3.61 2.38 -2.01
CA LEU A 126 4.99 1.90 -1.89
C LEU A 126 5.37 0.91 -3.01
N ARG A 127 4.46 0.01 -3.38
CA ARG A 127 4.65 -0.91 -4.52
C ARG A 127 4.70 -0.17 -5.86
N PHE A 128 3.86 0.83 -6.04
CA PHE A 128 3.86 1.67 -7.22
C PHE A 128 5.19 2.41 -7.39
N LEU A 129 5.73 2.98 -6.30
CA LEU A 129 7.03 3.64 -6.31
C LEU A 129 8.20 2.67 -6.59
N GLN A 130 8.09 1.41 -6.14
CA GLN A 130 9.17 0.42 -6.25
C GLN A 130 9.16 -0.36 -7.57
N PHE A 131 7.99 -0.59 -8.17
CA PHE A 131 7.82 -1.47 -9.34
C PHE A 131 7.08 -0.81 -10.51
N GLY A 132 6.70 0.46 -10.40
CA GLY A 132 5.83 1.13 -11.37
C GLY A 132 4.38 0.61 -11.34
N PRO A 133 3.53 0.99 -12.30
CA PRO A 133 2.18 0.45 -12.41
C PRO A 133 2.22 -1.06 -12.68
N VAL A 134 2.12 -1.86 -11.62
CA VAL A 134 1.93 -3.30 -11.74
C VAL A 134 0.46 -3.52 -12.08
N SER A 135 0.17 -3.71 -13.36
CA SER A 135 -1.17 -3.97 -13.93
C SER A 135 -1.85 -5.27 -13.45
N GLN A 136 -1.45 -5.87 -12.32
CA GLN A 136 -1.92 -7.19 -11.90
C GLN A 136 -3.28 -7.23 -11.19
N PHE A 137 -3.75 -6.14 -10.56
CA PHE A 137 -5.02 -6.18 -9.83
C PHE A 137 -6.25 -5.74 -10.65
N GLY A 138 -6.07 -5.06 -11.79
CA GLY A 138 -7.17 -4.65 -12.67
C GLY A 138 -7.63 -5.71 -13.68
N GLN A 139 -6.81 -6.72 -13.95
CA GLN A 139 -7.06 -7.70 -15.01
C GLN A 139 -8.02 -8.83 -14.61
N GLN A 140 -8.11 -9.16 -13.31
CA GLN A 140 -8.93 -10.28 -12.87
C GLN A 140 -10.44 -9.99 -13.00
N TYR A 141 -10.87 -8.74 -12.86
CA TYR A 141 -12.27 -8.35 -13.05
C TYR A 141 -12.70 -8.31 -14.53
N HIS A 142 -11.81 -7.88 -15.43
CA HIS A 142 -12.12 -7.83 -16.87
C HIS A 142 -12.19 -9.23 -17.51
N HIS A 143 -11.32 -10.17 -17.11
CA HIS A 143 -11.30 -11.51 -17.72
C HIS A 143 -12.53 -12.37 -17.35
N HIS A 144 -13.03 -12.26 -16.11
CA HIS A 144 -14.19 -13.04 -15.68
C HIS A 144 -15.51 -12.55 -16.32
N GLN A 145 -15.63 -11.24 -16.55
CA GLN A 145 -16.82 -10.66 -17.18
C GLN A 145 -16.88 -10.97 -18.69
N GLN A 146 -15.73 -11.04 -19.37
CA GLN A 146 -15.66 -11.37 -20.79
C GLN A 146 -15.93 -12.86 -21.07
N GLN A 147 -15.54 -13.77 -20.17
CA GLN A 147 -15.87 -15.20 -20.30
C GLN A 147 -17.36 -15.50 -20.10
N GLN A 148 -18.07 -14.78 -19.21
CA GLN A 148 -19.52 -14.97 -19.05
C GLN A 148 -20.33 -14.53 -20.28
N GLN A 149 -19.91 -13.47 -20.99
CA GLN A 149 -20.59 -13.05 -22.23
C GLN A 149 -20.38 -14.05 -23.38
N GLN A 150 -19.21 -14.67 -23.51
CA GLN A 150 -18.98 -15.68 -24.56
C GLN A 150 -19.79 -16.95 -24.35
N GLN A 151 -20.03 -17.39 -23.11
CA GLN A 151 -20.88 -18.54 -22.83
C GLN A 151 -22.36 -18.29 -23.16
N GLN A 152 -22.89 -17.08 -22.97
CA GLN A 152 -24.28 -16.76 -23.33
C GLN A 152 -24.51 -16.72 -24.85
N GLN A 153 -23.52 -16.29 -25.65
CA GLN A 153 -23.66 -16.28 -27.12
C GLN A 153 -23.66 -17.68 -27.74
N GLN A 154 -22.92 -18.66 -27.17
CA GLN A 154 -22.93 -20.02 -27.72
C GLN A 154 -24.24 -20.77 -27.49
N GLN A 155 -25.00 -20.45 -26.43
CA GLN A 155 -26.31 -21.09 -26.19
C GLN A 155 -27.42 -20.58 -27.13
N GLN A 156 -27.31 -19.37 -27.69
CA GLN A 156 -28.33 -18.85 -28.62
C GLN A 156 -28.23 -19.38 -30.06
N GLN A 157 -27.09 -19.95 -30.48
CA GLN A 157 -26.91 -20.47 -31.84
C GLN A 157 -27.42 -21.91 -32.05
N GLN A 158 -27.88 -22.60 -31.01
CA GLN A 158 -28.33 -24.01 -31.10
C GLN A 158 -29.84 -24.19 -31.27
N GLN A 159 -30.61 -23.17 -31.68
CA GLN A 159 -32.00 -23.41 -32.06
C GLN A 159 -32.08 -24.25 -33.36
N PRO A 160 -32.76 -25.41 -33.37
CA PRO A 160 -32.97 -26.18 -34.59
C PRO A 160 -33.86 -25.39 -35.55
N GLN A 161 -33.38 -25.11 -36.76
CA GLN A 161 -34.21 -24.58 -37.84
C GLN A 161 -35.16 -25.67 -38.33
N LEU A 162 -36.46 -25.53 -38.04
CA LEU A 162 -37.50 -26.33 -38.68
C LEU A 162 -37.57 -25.96 -40.17
N GLN A 163 -37.06 -26.84 -41.03
CA GLN A 163 -37.21 -26.73 -42.48
C GLN A 163 -38.67 -26.95 -42.88
N GLN A 164 -39.32 -25.93 -43.44
CA GLN A 164 -40.59 -26.06 -44.15
C GLN A 164 -40.35 -26.54 -45.59
N PRO A 165 -41.22 -27.40 -46.17
CA PRO A 165 -41.13 -27.77 -47.58
C PRO A 165 -41.45 -26.57 -48.47
N GLN A 166 -40.56 -26.26 -49.42
CA GLN A 166 -40.70 -25.15 -50.36
C GLN A 166 -41.79 -25.44 -51.41
N THR A 167 -42.78 -24.54 -51.51
CA THR A 167 -43.62 -24.43 -52.71
C THR A 167 -42.99 -23.36 -53.61
N GLN A 168 -42.85 -23.71 -54.89
CA GLN A 168 -42.12 -22.99 -55.92
C GLN A 168 -42.67 -21.57 -56.17
N ALA A 169 -41.78 -20.59 -56.21
CA ALA A 169 -41.99 -19.35 -56.96
C ALA A 169 -40.66 -18.92 -57.57
N LEU A 170 -40.66 -18.87 -58.90
CA LEU A 170 -39.63 -18.33 -59.78
C LEU A 170 -39.18 -16.93 -59.33
N PHE A 171 -37.87 -16.69 -59.13
CA PHE A 171 -37.17 -15.55 -59.75
C PHE A 171 -35.63 -15.59 -59.55
N MET A 172 -34.97 -15.62 -60.71
CA MET A 172 -33.61 -15.28 -61.17
C MET A 172 -32.54 -14.71 -60.19
N GLN A 173 -31.32 -15.24 -60.33
CA GLN A 173 -30.01 -14.62 -60.03
C GLN A 173 -29.27 -14.32 -61.38
N PRO A 174 -28.07 -13.67 -61.44
CA PRO A 174 -27.50 -12.50 -60.72
C PRO A 174 -26.82 -11.48 -61.72
N PRO A 175 -26.05 -10.47 -61.27
CA PRO A 175 -24.63 -10.42 -61.66
C PRO A 175 -23.62 -9.95 -60.58
N PRO A 176 -22.29 -10.13 -60.79
CA PRO A 176 -21.18 -9.90 -59.84
C PRO A 176 -20.65 -8.42 -59.81
N PRO A 177 -19.66 -8.07 -58.94
CA PRO A 177 -19.45 -6.71 -58.43
C PRO A 177 -18.42 -5.88 -59.23
N PRO A 178 -18.35 -4.55 -59.04
CA PRO A 178 -17.15 -3.79 -59.39
C PRO A 178 -16.18 -3.64 -58.21
N LYS A 179 -14.89 -3.66 -58.57
CA LYS A 179 -13.71 -3.51 -57.71
C LYS A 179 -13.36 -2.03 -57.48
N GLU A 180 -12.80 -1.77 -56.30
CA GLU A 180 -11.84 -0.71 -55.93
C GLU A 180 -12.11 0.74 -56.36
N THR A 181 -12.31 1.61 -55.37
CA THR A 181 -11.72 2.96 -55.39
C THR A 181 -11.23 3.28 -53.99
N GLN A 182 -9.91 3.40 -53.87
CA GLN A 182 -9.23 3.90 -52.68
C GLN A 182 -9.70 5.32 -52.40
N THR A 183 -10.17 5.59 -51.18
CA THR A 183 -10.14 6.95 -50.63
C THR A 183 -9.36 6.92 -49.33
N LEU A 184 -8.11 7.33 -49.47
CA LEU A 184 -7.21 7.83 -48.46
C LEU A 184 -7.96 8.80 -47.51
N PHE A 185 -8.20 8.39 -46.28
CA PHE A 185 -8.34 9.36 -45.19
C PHE A 185 -7.69 8.81 -43.91
N MET A 186 -6.64 9.52 -43.53
CA MET A 186 -5.72 9.20 -42.45
C MET A 186 -6.31 9.68 -41.12
N GLN A 187 -6.27 8.80 -40.13
CA GLN A 187 -6.11 9.05 -38.68
C GLN A 187 -6.46 10.43 -38.10
N GLN A 188 -7.36 10.42 -37.11
CA GLN A 188 -7.14 11.06 -35.80
C GLN A 188 -8.04 10.44 -34.70
N PRO A 189 -7.52 10.10 -33.51
CA PRO A 189 -8.30 9.61 -32.36
C PRO A 189 -8.96 10.76 -31.55
N PRO A 190 -9.97 10.45 -30.70
CA PRO A 190 -10.92 11.43 -30.20
C PRO A 190 -10.44 12.20 -28.95
N SER A 191 -10.80 13.49 -28.89
CA SER A 191 -10.76 14.32 -27.68
C SER A 191 -12.15 14.38 -27.05
N ALA A 192 -12.29 13.87 -25.82
CA ALA A 192 -13.19 14.20 -24.69
C ALA A 192 -14.64 14.74 -24.92
N PRO A 193 -15.54 14.58 -23.91
CA PRO A 193 -16.95 14.20 -24.10
C PRO A 193 -17.96 15.35 -24.11
N PRO A 194 -19.22 15.13 -24.53
CA PRO A 194 -20.35 15.95 -24.12
C PRO A 194 -21.21 15.30 -23.03
N LYS A 195 -21.38 16.09 -21.96
CA LYS A 195 -22.61 16.44 -21.22
C LYS A 195 -23.49 15.37 -20.56
N GLU A 196 -23.70 15.63 -19.26
CA GLU A 196 -24.94 15.54 -18.49
C GLU A 196 -26.11 14.78 -19.12
N THR A 197 -26.55 13.73 -18.43
CA THR A 197 -27.96 13.32 -18.41
C THR A 197 -28.25 12.78 -17.01
N GLN A 198 -29.18 13.45 -16.32
CA GLN A 198 -29.77 12.98 -15.08
C GLN A 198 -30.49 11.65 -15.31
N THR A 199 -30.20 10.66 -14.46
CA THR A 199 -31.07 9.50 -14.26
C THR A 199 -31.28 9.25 -12.77
N LEU A 200 -32.49 9.64 -12.37
CA LEU A 200 -33.32 9.16 -11.27
C LEU A 200 -32.96 7.77 -10.69
N PHE A 201 -32.99 7.69 -9.34
CA PHE A 201 -33.37 6.52 -8.50
C PHE A 201 -32.36 5.32 -8.47
N MET A 202 -31.89 4.78 -7.34
CA MET A 202 -32.57 4.35 -6.11
C MET A 202 -31.61 4.35 -4.90
N GLN A 203 -32.10 4.84 -3.75
CA GLN A 203 -31.46 4.65 -2.45
C GLN A 203 -31.65 3.20 -1.94
N PRO A 204 -30.64 2.59 -1.29
CA PRO A 204 -30.82 1.33 -0.57
C PRO A 204 -31.65 1.54 0.73
N PRO A 205 -32.48 0.56 1.14
CA PRO A 205 -33.33 0.70 2.33
C PRO A 205 -32.51 0.70 3.63
N ALA A 206 -32.98 1.48 4.61
CA ALA A 206 -32.40 1.61 5.94
C ALA A 206 -32.52 0.30 6.77
N PRO A 207 -31.59 0.03 7.70
CA PRO A 207 -31.66 -1.12 8.60
C PRO A 207 -32.75 -0.94 9.68
N PRO A 208 -33.36 -2.03 10.19
CA PRO A 208 -34.38 -1.98 11.24
C PRO A 208 -33.79 -1.59 12.61
N PRO A 209 -34.60 -0.97 13.50
CA PRO A 209 -34.15 -0.56 14.83
C PRO A 209 -33.93 -1.76 15.78
N PRO A 210 -33.10 -1.60 16.83
CA PRO A 210 -32.83 -2.65 17.80
C PRO A 210 -34.07 -2.98 18.65
N LYS A 211 -34.25 -4.25 18.97
CA LYS A 211 -35.26 -4.69 19.95
C LYS A 211 -34.78 -4.33 21.35
N GLU A 212 -35.55 -3.52 22.08
CA GLU A 212 -35.46 -3.40 23.52
C GLU A 212 -35.79 -4.77 24.15
N THR A 213 -34.86 -5.29 24.94
CA THR A 213 -35.11 -6.41 25.86
C THR A 213 -35.28 -5.81 27.25
N GLN A 214 -36.49 -5.94 27.80
CA GLN A 214 -36.74 -5.82 29.24
C GLN A 214 -36.20 -7.04 29.98
#